data_AF-A0A957UCB1-F1
#
_entry.id   AF-A0A957UCB1-F1
#
_cell.length_a   1.000
_cell.length_b   1.000
_cell.length_c   1.000
_cell.angle_alpha   90.00
_cell.angle_beta   90.00
_cell.angle_gamma   90.00
#
_symmetry.space_group_name_H-M   'P 1'
#
loop_
_entity.id
_entity.type
_entity.pdbx_description
1 polymer ?
#
loop_
_entity_poly.entity_id
_entity_poly.type
_entity_poly.pdbx_seq_one_letter_code
_entity_poly.pdbx_strand_id
1 'polypeptide(L)'
;MAARPKSNAPSGVENIKEASNHLRGTLAQQLHNDTDHFDESGKHLLKFHGLYQQDDRDQRKSARANGGKEHSFMLRTRVPGG
;
A
#
# COMPACT_ATOMS: atom_id res chain seq x y z
N MET A 1 29.39 5.69 -14.37
CA MET A 1 28.00 5.96 -14.79
C MET A 1 27.51 7.19 -14.04
N ALA A 2 27.20 8.30 -14.72
CA ALA A 2 26.72 9.52 -14.07
C ALA A 2 25.24 9.38 -13.67
N ALA A 3 24.86 9.85 -12.48
CA ALA A 3 23.50 9.81 -11.98
C ALA A 3 22.58 10.72 -12.82
N ARG A 4 21.39 10.24 -13.17
CA ARG A 4 20.37 11.04 -13.87
C ARG A 4 19.92 12.22 -12.98
N PRO A 5 19.70 13.42 -13.56
CA PRO A 5 19.18 14.56 -12.80
C PRO A 5 17.77 14.24 -12.27
N LYS A 6 17.54 14.48 -10.98
CA LYS A 6 16.20 14.32 -10.37
C LYS A 6 15.30 15.44 -10.87
N SER A 7 14.15 15.10 -11.44
CA SER A 7 13.12 16.07 -11.81
C SER A 7 12.51 16.70 -10.55
N ASN A 8 12.18 17.99 -10.61
CA ASN A 8 11.46 18.69 -9.53
C ASN A 8 9.97 18.34 -9.45
N ALA A 9 9.47 17.49 -10.36
CA ALA A 9 8.09 17.03 -10.33
C ALA A 9 7.85 16.12 -9.10
N PRO A 10 6.70 16.28 -8.42
CA PRO A 10 6.34 15.41 -7.30
C PRO A 10 6.26 13.95 -7.76
N SER A 11 6.71 13.04 -6.90
CA SER A 11 6.58 11.61 -7.17
C SER A 11 5.11 11.18 -7.13
N GLY A 12 4.77 10.03 -7.73
CA GLY A 12 3.40 9.49 -7.64
C GLY A 12 2.90 9.36 -6.20
N VAL A 13 3.80 9.06 -5.25
CA VAL A 13 3.46 8.99 -3.81
C VAL A 13 3.19 10.38 -3.22
N GLU A 14 3.92 11.40 -3.65
CA GLU A 14 3.65 12.79 -3.22
C GLU A 14 2.27 13.25 -3.71
N ASN A 15 1.92 12.93 -4.96
CA ASN A 15 0.58 13.22 -5.50
C ASN A 15 -0.52 12.51 -4.71
N ILE A 16 -0.32 11.23 -4.35
CA ILE A 16 -1.26 10.48 -3.52
C ILE A 16 -1.44 11.15 -2.16
N LYS A 17 -0.34 11.57 -1.50
CA LYS A 17 -0.41 12.25 -0.20
C LYS A 17 -1.15 13.59 -0.29
N GLU A 18 -0.86 14.39 -1.31
CA GLU A 18 -1.53 15.67 -1.54
C GLU A 18 -3.05 15.49 -1.69
N ALA A 19 -3.48 14.50 -2.47
CA ALA A 19 -4.90 14.20 -2.69
C ALA A 19 -5.60 13.47 -1.51
N SER A 20 -4.86 13.01 -0.50
CA SER A 20 -5.37 12.06 0.50
C SER A 20 -6.19 12.66 1.64
N ASN A 21 -6.41 13.98 1.71
CA ASN A 21 -7.05 14.62 2.86
C ASN A 21 -6.45 14.15 4.21
N HIS A 22 -5.19 14.49 4.44
CA HIS A 22 -4.44 14.11 5.65
C HIS A 22 -4.33 12.59 5.84
N LEU A 23 -3.91 11.89 4.79
CA LEU A 23 -3.60 10.45 4.79
C LEU A 23 -4.83 9.53 4.96
N ARG A 24 -6.05 10.06 4.82
CA ARG A 24 -7.29 9.26 4.88
C ARG A 24 -7.61 8.59 3.54
N GLY A 25 -7.53 9.35 2.46
CA GLY A 25 -7.94 8.96 1.11
C GLY A 25 -9.31 8.30 1.12
N THR A 26 -9.42 7.19 0.39
CA THR A 26 -10.62 6.36 0.32
C THR A 26 -10.53 5.11 1.20
N LEU A 27 -9.58 5.06 2.17
CA LEU A 27 -9.34 3.86 2.98
C LEU A 27 -10.60 3.36 3.70
N ALA A 28 -11.39 4.28 4.28
CA ALA A 28 -12.63 3.91 4.97
C ALA A 28 -13.68 3.32 4.02
N GLN A 29 -13.77 3.81 2.78
CA GLN A 29 -14.68 3.28 1.78
C GLN A 29 -14.20 1.90 1.31
N GLN A 30 -12.91 1.77 1.02
CA GLN A 30 -12.30 0.51 0.56
C GLN A 30 -12.43 -0.62 1.59
N LEU A 31 -12.44 -0.30 2.89
CA LEU A 31 -12.65 -1.30 3.94
C LEU A 31 -14.03 -1.97 3.86
N HIS A 32 -15.02 -1.33 3.24
CA HIS A 32 -16.36 -1.86 3.05
C HIS A 32 -16.56 -2.52 1.67
N ASN A 33 -15.53 -2.52 0.82
CA ASN A 33 -15.62 -3.19 -0.48
C ASN A 33 -15.57 -4.70 -0.30
N ASP A 34 -16.23 -5.43 -1.20
CA ASP A 34 -16.14 -6.88 -1.32
C ASP A 34 -14.86 -7.29 -2.06
N THR A 35 -13.72 -6.82 -1.56
CA THR A 35 -12.38 -7.09 -2.10
C THR A 35 -11.42 -7.46 -0.98
N ASP A 36 -10.49 -8.36 -1.25
CA ASP A 36 -9.48 -8.83 -0.29
C ASP A 36 -8.24 -7.92 -0.21
N HIS A 37 -8.21 -6.81 -0.94
CA HIS A 37 -7.09 -5.88 -1.00
C HIS A 37 -7.50 -4.42 -1.20
N PHE A 38 -6.55 -3.53 -0.90
CA PHE A 38 -6.63 -2.11 -1.23
C PHE A 38 -6.01 -1.83 -2.60
N ASP A 39 -6.48 -0.75 -3.22
CA ASP A 39 -5.92 -0.22 -4.45
C ASP A 39 -4.50 0.36 -4.23
N GLU A 40 -3.86 0.80 -5.32
CA GLU A 40 -2.47 1.27 -5.23
C GLU A 40 -2.32 2.51 -4.32
N SER A 41 -3.31 3.40 -4.32
CA SER A 41 -3.32 4.56 -3.44
C SER A 41 -3.44 4.16 -1.97
N GLY A 42 -4.35 3.23 -1.67
CA GLY A 42 -4.58 2.67 -0.35
C GLY A 42 -3.35 1.97 0.20
N LYS A 43 -2.63 1.18 -0.63
CA LYS A 43 -1.35 0.56 -0.23
C LYS A 43 -0.30 1.57 0.23
N HIS A 44 -0.26 2.76 -0.37
CA HIS A 44 0.64 3.83 0.06
C HIS A 44 0.16 4.47 1.37
N LEU A 45 -1.14 4.70 1.50
CA LEU A 45 -1.73 5.35 2.68
C LEU A 45 -1.71 4.44 3.93
N LEU A 46 -1.97 3.14 3.78
CA LEU A 46 -1.95 2.16 4.87
C LEU A 46 -0.64 2.18 5.67
N LYS A 47 0.49 2.43 5.01
CA LYS A 47 1.81 2.49 5.64
C LYS A 47 1.89 3.56 6.74
N PHE A 48 1.16 4.66 6.59
CA PHE A 48 1.08 5.72 7.59
C PHE A 48 0.23 5.32 8.81
N HIS A 49 -0.63 4.31 8.66
CA HIS A 49 -1.44 3.71 9.71
C HIS A 49 -0.82 2.43 10.28
N GLY A 50 0.45 2.15 9.96
CA GLY A 50 1.16 0.97 10.43
C GLY A 50 0.74 -0.34 9.75
N LEU A 51 -0.06 -0.27 8.69
CA LEU A 51 -0.55 -1.43 7.94
C LEU A 51 0.22 -1.60 6.64
N TYR A 52 0.57 -2.84 6.31
CA TYR A 52 1.25 -3.20 5.09
C TYR A 52 0.52 -4.36 4.42
N GLN A 53 -0.03 -4.12 3.24
CA GLN A 53 -0.54 -5.20 2.40
C GLN A 53 0.61 -5.96 1.76
N GLN A 54 0.56 -7.28 1.86
CA GLN A 54 1.54 -8.21 1.34
C GLN A 54 0.85 -9.28 0.50
N ASP A 55 1.67 -10.07 -0.17
CA ASP A 55 1.23 -11.27 -0.85
C ASP A 55 2.11 -12.44 -0.44
N ASP A 56 1.49 -13.61 -0.27
CA ASP A 56 2.22 -14.84 0.00
C ASP A 56 3.06 -15.21 -1.24
N ARG A 57 4.38 -15.18 -1.07
CA ARG A 57 5.33 -15.43 -2.17
C ARG A 57 5.45 -16.91 -2.51
N ASP A 58 5.25 -17.78 -1.54
CA ASP A 58 5.36 -19.23 -1.73
C ASP A 58 4.13 -19.74 -2.49
N GLN A 59 2.96 -19.19 -2.16
CA GLN A 59 1.70 -19.52 -2.83
C GLN A 59 1.42 -18.67 -4.08
N ARG A 60 2.31 -17.72 -4.44
CA ARG A 60 2.08 -16.83 -5.59
C ARG A 60 1.86 -17.59 -6.91
N LYS A 61 2.54 -18.72 -7.12
CA LYS A 61 2.39 -19.53 -8.35
C LYS A 61 1.03 -20.23 -8.40
N SER A 62 0.59 -20.84 -7.29
CA SER A 62 -0.71 -21.52 -7.19
C SER A 62 -1.86 -20.51 -7.20
N ALA A 63 -1.75 -19.41 -6.46
CA ALA A 63 -2.76 -18.34 -6.43
C ALA A 63 -3.00 -17.75 -7.82
N ARG A 64 -1.93 -17.49 -8.59
CA ARG A 64 -2.05 -17.01 -9.98
C ARG A 64 -2.74 -18.02 -10.90
N ALA A 65 -2.52 -19.31 -10.70
CA ALA A 65 -3.21 -20.36 -11.44
C ALA A 65 -4.70 -20.43 -11.07
N ASN A 66 -5.03 -20.11 -9.82
CA ASN A 66 -6.40 -20.07 -9.28
C ASN A 66 -7.07 -18.69 -9.41
N GLY A 67 -6.52 -17.79 -10.23
CA GLY A 67 -7.18 -16.53 -10.59
C GLY A 67 -6.93 -15.34 -9.67
N GLY A 68 -5.96 -15.39 -8.75
CA GLY A 68 -5.75 -14.29 -7.80
C GLY A 68 -4.36 -14.19 -7.17
N LYS A 69 -4.27 -13.33 -6.15
CA LYS A 69 -3.15 -13.26 -5.20
C LYS A 69 -3.74 -13.46 -3.82
N GLU A 70 -3.08 -14.23 -2.97
CA GLU A 70 -3.44 -14.28 -1.56
C GLU A 70 -2.87 -13.05 -0.87
N HIS A 71 -3.77 -12.20 -0.38
CA HIS A 71 -3.42 -10.96 0.30
C HIS A 71 -3.41 -11.15 1.81
N SER A 72 -2.38 -10.60 2.44
CA SER A 72 -2.25 -10.56 3.91
C SER A 72 -1.84 -9.16 4.35
N PHE A 73 -2.09 -8.83 5.62
CA PHE A 73 -1.75 -7.53 6.19
C PHE A 73 -0.82 -7.70 7.39
N MET A 74 0.34 -7.04 7.34
CA MET A 74 1.20 -6.89 8.51
C MET A 74 0.86 -5.58 9.21
N LEU A 75 0.56 -5.70 10.51
CA LEU A 75 0.38 -4.56 11.41
C LEU A 75 1.67 -4.32 12.20
N ARG A 76 2.12 -3.07 12.23
CA ARG A 76 3.23 -2.61 13.05
C ARG A 76 2.73 -1.63 14.09
N THR A 77 2.87 -1.98 15.36
CA THR A 77 2.62 -1.06 16.46
C THR A 77 3.75 -0.04 16.60
N ARG A 78 3.42 1.14 17.12
CA ARG A 78 4.39 2.14 17.52
C ARG A 78 4.52 2.09 19.04
N VAL A 79 5.67 1.65 19.54
CA VAL A 79 5.94 1.56 20.98
C VAL A 79 7.21 2.36 21.31
N PRO A 80 7.08 3.60 21.83
CA PRO A 80 8.23 4.41 22.21
C PRO A 80 8.97 3.75 23.38
N GLY A 81 10.26 3.45 23.21
CA GLY A 81 11.07 2.82 24.26
C GLY A 81 11.03 1.29 24.28
N GLY A 82 10.29 0.64 23.37
CA GLY A 82 10.16 -0.81 23.30
C GLY A 82 8.76 -1.28 23.59
#